data_AF-A0A1G3WIN4-F1
#
_entry.id   AF-A0A1G3WIN4-F1
#
_cell.length_a   1.000
_cell.length_b   1.000
_cell.length_c   1.000
_cell.angle_alpha   90.00
_cell.angle_beta   90.00
_cell.angle_gamma   90.00
#
_symmetry.space_group_name_H-M   'P 1'
#
loop_
_entity.id
_entity.type
_entity.pdbx_description
1 polymer ?
#
loop_
_entity_poly.entity_id
_entity_poly.type
_entity_poly.pdbx_seq_one_letter_code
_entity_poly.pdbx_strand_id
1 'polypeptide(L)'
;MDAKKSVQNKRDWILATLLFVLLGGLFIAFRLFAFADEASLAHVYYGNSDEPIVTIDFINYRVISNYDQNVPSEYDDIYPVINEGQQTITLLGDYEINGERQIVVIRYDYGRKSVEIIQEQSPNNICSREGESTGWPLICLPNRIRVEFETNDEDFTV
;
A
#
# COMPACT_ATOMS: atom_id res chain seq x y z
N MET A 1 31.52 -32.80 -36.93
CA MET A 1 31.52 -32.43 -35.49
C MET A 1 30.19 -31.75 -35.09
N ASP A 2 29.12 -31.90 -35.87
CA ASP A 2 27.88 -31.12 -35.72
C ASP A 2 26.78 -31.80 -34.89
N ALA A 3 26.75 -33.13 -34.84
CA ALA A 3 25.71 -33.86 -34.10
C ALA A 3 25.77 -33.63 -32.58
N LYS A 4 26.97 -33.45 -32.02
CA LYS A 4 27.15 -33.26 -30.57
C LYS A 4 26.68 -31.87 -30.11
N LYS A 5 26.83 -30.86 -30.97
CA LYS A 5 26.46 -29.45 -30.69
C LYS A 5 24.94 -29.24 -30.74
N SER A 6 24.22 -29.93 -31.62
CA SER A 6 22.75 -29.81 -31.71
C SER A 6 22.02 -30.45 -30.52
N VAL A 7 22.58 -31.53 -29.95
CA VAL A 7 22.02 -32.20 -28.76
C VAL A 7 22.20 -31.35 -27.50
N GLN A 8 23.32 -30.63 -27.37
CA GLN A 8 23.53 -29.64 -26.30
C GLN A 8 22.53 -28.49 -26.40
N ASN A 9 22.37 -27.87 -27.57
CA ASN A 9 21.41 -26.78 -27.75
C ASN A 9 19.96 -27.17 -27.42
N LYS A 10 19.54 -28.42 -27.71
CA LYS A 10 18.21 -28.92 -27.34
C LYS A 10 18.05 -29.11 -25.83
N ARG A 11 19.07 -29.63 -25.15
CA ARG A 11 19.07 -29.77 -23.68
C ARG A 11 19.05 -28.42 -23.00
N ASP A 12 19.83 -27.46 -23.48
CA ASP A 12 19.93 -26.13 -22.88
C ASP A 12 18.61 -25.37 -23.02
N TRP A 13 17.90 -25.52 -24.15
CA TRP A 13 16.57 -24.94 -24.32
C TRP A 13 15.52 -25.57 -23.39
N ILE A 14 15.54 -26.90 -23.23
CA ILE A 14 14.65 -27.60 -22.28
C ILE A 14 14.92 -27.13 -20.83
N LEU A 15 16.20 -27.01 -20.44
CA LEU A 15 16.58 -26.54 -19.12
C LEU A 15 16.16 -25.08 -18.89
N ALA A 16 16.34 -24.21 -19.90
CA ALA A 16 15.92 -22.82 -19.82
C ALA A 16 14.40 -22.68 -19.68
N THR A 17 13.62 -23.44 -20.47
CA THR A 17 12.15 -23.43 -20.37
C THR A 17 11.68 -23.98 -19.02
N LEU A 18 12.27 -25.08 -18.54
CA LEU A 18 11.95 -25.64 -17.23
C LEU A 18 12.22 -24.62 -16.11
N LEU A 19 13.38 -23.97 -16.15
CA LEU A 19 13.74 -22.94 -15.17
C LEU A 19 12.76 -21.77 -15.19
N PHE A 20 12.37 -21.30 -16.38
CA PHE A 20 11.40 -20.22 -16.53
C PHE A 20 10.02 -20.59 -15.98
N VAL A 21 9.56 -21.81 -16.24
CA VAL A 21 8.29 -22.33 -15.68
C VAL A 21 8.36 -22.45 -14.16
N LEU A 22 9.49 -22.91 -13.62
CA LEU A 22 9.67 -23.09 -12.18
C LEU A 22 9.71 -21.73 -11.46
N LEU A 23 10.50 -20.77 -11.97
CA LEU A 23 10.56 -19.42 -11.40
C LEU A 23 9.25 -18.65 -11.58
N GLY A 24 8.62 -18.73 -12.75
CA GLY A 24 7.32 -18.11 -13.01
C GLY A 24 6.21 -18.70 -12.15
N GLY A 25 6.20 -20.03 -11.98
CA GLY A 25 5.27 -20.73 -11.09
C GLY A 25 5.47 -20.34 -9.63
N LEU A 26 6.72 -20.27 -9.16
CA LEU A 26 7.05 -19.81 -7.81
C LEU A 26 6.59 -18.37 -7.60
N PHE A 27 6.82 -17.48 -8.57
CA PHE A 27 6.41 -16.08 -8.50
C PHE A 27 4.89 -15.93 -8.42
N ILE A 28 4.13 -16.66 -9.26
CA ILE A 28 2.67 -16.63 -9.23
C ILE A 28 2.16 -17.20 -7.89
N ALA A 29 2.69 -18.33 -7.43
CA ALA A 29 2.32 -18.92 -6.16
C ALA A 29 2.58 -17.95 -4.99
N PHE A 30 3.76 -17.33 -4.96
CA PHE A 30 4.10 -16.33 -3.94
C PHE A 30 3.10 -15.17 -3.95
N ARG A 31 2.74 -14.63 -5.13
CA ARG A 31 1.78 -13.55 -5.24
C ARG A 31 0.38 -13.92 -4.74
N LEU A 32 -0.05 -15.16 -4.94
CA LEU A 32 -1.38 -15.62 -4.54
C LEU A 32 -1.48 -15.96 -3.05
N PHE A 33 -0.42 -16.50 -2.45
CA PHE A 33 -0.46 -16.99 -1.05
C PHE A 33 0.09 -16.01 -0.02
N ALA A 34 1.07 -15.15 -0.36
CA ALA A 34 1.71 -14.26 0.61
C ALA A 34 0.85 -13.06 1.05
N PHE A 35 -0.28 -12.81 0.38
CA PHE A 35 -1.14 -11.64 0.60
C PHE A 35 -2.63 -12.01 0.66
N ALA A 36 -2.95 -13.25 1.00
CA ALA A 36 -4.32 -13.76 1.05
C ALA A 36 -5.03 -13.46 2.39
N ASP A 37 -4.28 -13.10 3.43
CA ASP A 37 -4.84 -12.81 4.74
C ASP A 37 -5.45 -11.41 4.76
N GLU A 38 -6.72 -11.34 5.16
CA GLU A 38 -7.46 -10.10 5.25
C GLU A 38 -6.92 -9.24 6.39
N ALA A 39 -6.52 -8.01 6.10
CA ALA A 39 -6.00 -7.09 7.10
C ALA A 39 -7.02 -6.82 8.22
N SER A 40 -6.54 -6.83 9.47
CA SER A 40 -7.35 -6.49 10.64
C SER A 40 -7.32 -5.00 10.95
N LEU A 41 -6.15 -4.38 10.73
CA LEU A 41 -5.92 -2.94 10.89
C LEU A 41 -5.20 -2.39 9.65
N ALA A 42 -5.42 -1.11 9.37
CA ALA A 42 -4.56 -0.32 8.49
C ALA A 42 -4.04 0.91 9.23
N HIS A 43 -2.72 1.08 9.21
CA HIS A 43 -2.00 2.17 9.84
C HIS A 43 -1.57 3.18 8.80
N VAL A 44 -2.04 4.41 8.94
CA VAL A 44 -1.63 5.53 8.10
C VAL A 44 -0.54 6.29 8.84
N TYR A 45 0.59 6.49 8.19
CA TYR A 45 1.74 7.24 8.70
C TYR A 45 1.96 8.49 7.88
N TYR A 46 2.42 9.55 8.54
CA TYR A 46 2.82 10.80 7.92
C TYR A 46 4.22 11.22 8.37
N GLY A 47 5.03 11.70 7.43
CA GLY A 47 6.37 12.20 7.68
C GLY A 47 7.39 11.09 7.93
N ASN A 48 8.20 11.25 8.99
CA ASN A 48 9.20 10.27 9.44
C ASN A 48 8.80 9.61 10.77
N SER A 49 7.52 9.72 11.15
CA SER A 49 7.04 9.09 12.38
C SER A 49 6.98 7.58 12.22
N ASP A 50 7.37 6.87 13.29
CA ASP A 50 7.14 5.44 13.46
C ASP A 50 5.79 5.15 14.13
N GLU A 51 5.11 6.19 14.62
CA GLU A 51 3.74 6.10 15.15
C GLU A 51 2.73 6.48 14.06
N PRO A 52 1.64 5.70 13.89
CA PRO A 52 0.62 6.02 12.90
C PRO A 52 -0.16 7.27 13.29
N ILE A 53 -0.42 8.14 12.33
CA ILE A 53 -1.27 9.33 12.53
C ILE A 53 -2.75 8.95 12.63
N VAL A 54 -3.16 7.96 11.84
CA VAL A 54 -4.52 7.41 11.85
C VAL A 54 -4.45 5.89 11.81
N THR A 55 -5.32 5.23 12.56
CA THR A 55 -5.51 3.78 12.50
C THR A 55 -6.94 3.45 12.13
N ILE A 56 -7.10 2.65 11.07
CA ILE A 56 -8.38 2.12 10.62
C ILE A 56 -8.50 0.72 11.20
N ASP A 57 -9.53 0.49 12.01
CA ASP A 57 -9.81 -0.79 12.65
C ASP A 57 -10.98 -1.45 11.92
N PHE A 58 -10.65 -2.40 11.05
CA PHE A 58 -11.63 -3.06 10.20
C PHE A 58 -12.52 -4.04 10.98
N ILE A 59 -12.05 -4.52 12.13
CA ILE A 59 -12.78 -5.47 12.98
C ILE A 59 -13.84 -4.74 13.81
N ASN A 60 -13.47 -3.62 14.43
CA ASN A 60 -14.37 -2.84 15.28
C ASN A 60 -15.09 -1.72 14.53
N TYR A 61 -14.94 -1.62 13.20
CA TYR A 61 -15.60 -0.64 12.35
C TYR A 61 -15.41 0.81 12.82
N ARG A 62 -14.16 1.19 13.12
CA ARG A 62 -13.83 2.52 13.62
C ARG A 62 -12.54 3.07 13.04
N VAL A 63 -12.39 4.39 13.08
CA VAL A 63 -11.14 5.08 12.75
C VAL A 63 -10.68 5.84 13.98
N ILE A 64 -9.39 5.70 14.31
CA ILE A 64 -8.75 6.32 15.48
C ILE A 64 -7.76 7.36 14.96
N SER A 65 -7.97 8.64 15.29
CA SER A 65 -6.94 9.67 15.14
C SER A 65 -6.00 9.61 16.34
N ASN A 66 -4.71 9.44 16.09
CA ASN A 66 -3.72 9.31 17.16
C ASN A 66 -3.07 10.66 17.49
N TYR A 67 -2.83 11.51 16.49
CA TYR A 67 -2.31 12.85 16.67
C TYR A 67 -2.62 13.75 15.46
N ASP A 68 -2.52 15.07 15.68
CA ASP A 68 -2.74 16.07 14.64
C ASP A 68 -1.43 16.49 13.95
N GLN A 69 -1.49 16.83 12.66
CA GLN A 69 -0.38 17.41 11.92
C GLN A 69 -0.10 18.82 12.42
N ASN A 70 1.19 19.14 12.62
CA ASN A 70 1.62 20.52 12.84
C ASN A 70 1.61 21.27 11.48
N VAL A 71 0.48 21.89 11.16
CA VAL A 71 0.29 22.65 9.92
C VAL A 71 0.57 24.14 10.12
N PRO A 72 1.14 24.83 9.11
CA PRO A 72 1.27 26.28 9.14
C PRO A 72 -0.08 26.98 9.34
N SER A 73 -0.09 28.16 9.96
CA SER A 73 -1.31 28.94 10.21
C SER A 73 -2.05 29.43 8.97
N GLU A 74 -1.49 29.17 7.78
CA GLU A 74 -2.08 29.47 6.48
C GLU A 74 -3.19 28.46 6.09
N TYR A 75 -3.24 27.31 6.76
CA TYR A 75 -4.27 26.28 6.56
C TYR A 75 -5.32 26.41 7.67
N ASP A 76 -6.59 26.48 7.27
CA ASP A 76 -7.72 26.66 8.19
C ASP A 76 -8.15 25.36 8.90
N ASP A 77 -7.73 24.20 8.37
CA ASP A 77 -8.15 22.88 8.84
C ASP A 77 -7.10 22.22 9.75
N ILE A 78 -7.59 21.45 10.71
CA ILE A 78 -6.78 20.54 11.54
C ILE A 78 -6.77 19.18 10.85
N TYR A 79 -5.58 18.69 10.51
CA TYR A 79 -5.40 17.38 9.89
C TYR A 79 -4.90 16.37 10.91
N PRO A 80 -5.29 15.08 10.84
CA PRO A 80 -6.13 14.46 9.82
C PRO A 80 -7.61 14.86 9.92
N VAL A 81 -8.26 15.10 8.78
CA VAL A 81 -9.72 15.28 8.72
C VAL A 81 -10.38 13.95 8.42
N ILE A 82 -11.14 13.41 9.37
CA ILE A 82 -11.86 12.14 9.23
C ILE A 82 -13.32 12.43 8.89
N ASN A 83 -13.79 11.90 7.77
CA ASN A 83 -15.19 11.94 7.37
C ASN A 83 -15.75 10.51 7.32
N GLU A 84 -16.42 10.11 8.40
CA GLU A 84 -17.02 8.78 8.52
C GLU A 84 -18.15 8.55 7.49
N GLY A 85 -18.91 9.59 7.14
CA GLY A 85 -20.02 9.49 6.19
C GLY A 85 -19.55 9.21 4.76
N GLN A 86 -18.35 9.65 4.41
CA GLN A 86 -17.71 9.39 3.12
C GLN A 86 -16.65 8.29 3.20
N GLN A 87 -16.37 7.77 4.40
CA GLN A 87 -15.28 6.84 4.69
C GLN A 87 -13.93 7.33 4.16
N THR A 88 -13.62 8.59 4.43
CA THR A 88 -12.37 9.22 4.00
C THR A 88 -11.57 9.79 5.16
N ILE A 89 -10.25 9.79 4.98
CA ILE A 89 -9.26 10.45 5.83
C ILE A 89 -8.50 11.40 4.90
N THR A 90 -8.45 12.66 5.25
CA THR A 90 -7.68 13.66 4.50
C THR A 90 -6.46 14.05 5.31
N LEU A 91 -5.31 14.06 4.65
CA LEU A 91 -4.03 14.50 5.18
C LEU A 91 -3.48 15.64 4.33
N LEU A 92 -2.68 16.51 4.93
CA LEU A 92 -1.86 17.47 4.21
C LEU A 92 -0.51 16.81 3.85
N GLY A 93 -0.28 16.61 2.56
CA GLY A 93 0.97 16.03 2.04
C GLY A 93 2.13 17.02 2.04
N ASP A 94 3.35 16.48 2.01
CA ASP A 94 4.57 17.30 1.93
C ASP A 94 4.93 17.77 0.51
N TYR A 95 4.24 17.27 -0.52
CA TYR A 95 4.48 17.72 -1.88
C TYR A 95 3.85 19.09 -2.11
N GLU A 96 4.65 20.02 -2.63
CA GLU A 96 4.24 21.40 -2.87
C GLU A 96 4.13 21.69 -4.37
N ILE A 97 3.03 22.34 -4.75
CA ILE A 97 2.84 22.92 -6.08
C ILE A 97 2.81 24.43 -5.90
N ASN A 98 3.75 25.13 -6.55
CA ASN A 98 3.91 26.58 -6.40
C ASN A 98 4.11 27.04 -4.94
N GLY A 99 4.68 26.18 -4.08
CA GLY A 99 4.91 26.48 -2.65
C GLY A 99 3.72 26.19 -1.74
N GLU A 100 2.62 25.65 -2.27
CA GLU A 100 1.45 25.24 -1.49
C GLU A 100 1.40 23.72 -1.36
N ARG A 101 1.21 23.23 -0.13
CA ARG A 101 1.07 21.80 0.16
C ARG A 101 -0.28 21.30 -0.33
N GLN A 102 -0.27 20.06 -0.81
CA GLN A 102 -1.43 19.46 -1.44
C GLN A 102 -2.09 18.45 -0.51
N ILE A 103 -3.43 18.40 -0.55
CA ILE A 103 -4.18 17.41 0.21
C ILE A 103 -4.07 16.03 -0.43
N VAL A 104 -4.10 15.01 0.41
CA VAL A 104 -4.18 13.61 0.04
C VAL A 104 -5.41 13.01 0.70
N VAL A 105 -6.31 12.46 -0.11
CA VAL A 105 -7.55 11.83 0.39
C VAL A 105 -7.42 10.33 0.27
N ILE A 106 -7.54 9.69 1.42
CA ILE A 106 -7.49 8.24 1.61
C ILE A 106 -8.92 7.78 1.85
N ARG A 107 -9.42 6.84 1.05
CA ARG A 107 -10.69 6.16 1.26
C ARG A 107 -10.44 4.80 1.89
N TYR A 108 -11.32 4.41 2.80
CA TYR A 108 -11.32 3.07 3.39
C TYR A 108 -12.69 2.40 3.20
N ASP A 109 -12.70 1.07 3.21
CA ASP A 109 -13.92 0.27 3.11
C ASP A 109 -13.87 -0.86 4.14
N TYR A 110 -14.81 -0.86 5.08
CA TYR A 110 -14.87 -1.90 6.11
C TYR A 110 -15.32 -3.26 5.58
N GLY A 111 -16.15 -3.31 4.54
CA GLY A 111 -16.66 -4.56 3.97
C GLY A 111 -15.59 -5.30 3.18
N ARG A 112 -14.77 -4.55 2.43
CA ARG A 112 -13.63 -5.08 1.67
C ARG A 112 -12.33 -5.11 2.47
N LYS A 113 -12.30 -4.48 3.66
CA LYS A 113 -11.10 -4.31 4.50
C LYS A 113 -9.94 -3.70 3.73
N SER A 114 -10.26 -2.62 3.02
CA SER A 114 -9.37 -2.04 2.04
C SER A 114 -9.13 -0.55 2.26
N VAL A 115 -8.03 -0.08 1.69
CA VAL A 115 -7.65 1.33 1.63
C VAL A 115 -7.27 1.68 0.21
N GLU A 116 -7.61 2.89 -0.22
CA GLU A 116 -7.27 3.44 -1.51
C GLU A 116 -6.96 4.93 -1.38
N ILE A 117 -5.91 5.40 -2.06
CA ILE A 117 -5.64 6.83 -2.16
C ILE A 117 -6.42 7.36 -3.36
N ILE A 118 -7.49 8.11 -3.14
CA ILE A 118 -8.40 8.54 -4.21
C ILE A 118 -8.08 9.92 -4.77
N GLN A 119 -7.31 10.72 -4.04
CA GLN A 119 -6.90 12.06 -4.46
C GLN A 119 -5.49 12.36 -3.99
N GLU A 120 -4.64 12.81 -4.91
CA GLU A 120 -3.34 13.40 -4.66
C GLU A 120 -2.97 14.34 -5.82
N GLN A 121 -1.97 15.18 -5.62
CA GLN A 121 -1.38 15.99 -6.70
C GLN A 121 0.14 15.79 -6.79
N SER A 122 0.62 14.56 -6.62
CA SER A 122 2.04 14.23 -6.70
C SER A 122 2.48 13.96 -8.15
N PRO A 123 3.80 13.97 -8.46
CA PRO A 123 4.27 13.68 -9.81
C PRO A 123 3.74 12.34 -10.33
N ASN A 124 3.08 12.38 -11.50
CA ASN A 124 2.47 11.23 -12.18
C ASN A 124 1.28 10.57 -11.45
N ASN A 125 0.86 11.09 -10.29
CA ASN A 125 -0.25 10.56 -9.50
C ASN A 125 -0.14 9.05 -9.29
N ILE A 126 1.04 8.59 -8.87
CA ILE A 126 1.35 7.15 -8.78
C ILE A 126 0.46 6.47 -7.75
N CYS A 127 0.33 7.03 -6.55
CA CYS A 127 -0.42 6.41 -5.47
C CYS A 127 -1.90 6.25 -5.80
N SER A 128 -2.49 7.30 -6.37
CA SER A 128 -3.90 7.26 -6.74
C SER A 128 -4.19 6.34 -7.92
N ARG A 129 -3.14 5.93 -8.65
CA ARG A 129 -3.21 4.93 -9.71
C ARG A 129 -2.90 3.52 -9.24
N GLU A 130 -2.34 3.32 -8.04
CA GLU A 130 -2.14 1.99 -7.46
C GLU A 130 -3.48 1.30 -7.18
N GLY A 131 -4.50 2.11 -6.86
CA GLY A 131 -5.86 1.65 -6.60
C GLY A 131 -6.02 1.08 -5.20
N GLU A 132 -7.02 0.23 -5.06
CA GLU A 132 -7.43 -0.35 -3.79
C GLU A 132 -6.51 -1.48 -3.33
N SER A 133 -6.08 -1.42 -2.07
CA SER A 133 -5.29 -2.45 -1.39
C SER A 133 -6.03 -3.03 -0.20
N THR A 134 -5.93 -4.34 -0.01
CA THR A 134 -6.46 -5.07 1.17
C THR A 134 -5.35 -5.58 2.09
N GLY A 135 -4.09 -5.27 1.82
CA GLY A 135 -2.97 -5.85 2.58
C GLY A 135 -1.56 -5.48 2.12
N TRP A 136 -1.37 -4.99 0.89
CA TRP A 136 -0.05 -4.49 0.47
C TRP A 136 0.11 -3.01 0.85
N PRO A 137 1.31 -2.58 1.28
CA PRO A 137 1.54 -1.18 1.63
C PRO A 137 1.27 -0.23 0.46
N LEU A 138 0.64 0.91 0.74
CA LEU A 138 0.51 2.02 -0.22
C LEU A 138 1.49 3.12 0.17
N ILE A 139 2.35 3.56 -0.76
CA ILE A 139 3.45 4.48 -0.44
C ILE A 139 3.45 5.70 -1.35
N CYS A 140 3.14 6.86 -0.76
CA CYS A 140 3.26 8.17 -1.39
C CYS A 140 4.52 8.90 -0.94
N LEU A 141 5.63 8.58 -1.59
CA LEU A 141 6.92 9.20 -1.29
C LEU A 141 6.90 10.74 -1.35
N PRO A 142 6.35 11.40 -2.41
CA PRO A 142 6.37 12.85 -2.48
C PRO A 142 5.57 13.51 -1.36
N ASN A 143 4.47 12.89 -0.94
CA ASN A 143 3.61 13.37 0.13
C ASN A 143 4.05 12.90 1.52
N ARG A 144 5.07 12.04 1.61
CA ARG A 144 5.53 11.36 2.83
C ARG A 144 4.38 10.70 3.61
N ILE A 145 3.49 10.04 2.88
CA ILE A 145 2.40 9.25 3.44
C ILE A 145 2.64 7.79 3.09
N ARG A 146 2.45 6.90 4.06
CA ARG A 146 2.42 5.46 3.81
C ARG A 146 1.27 4.82 4.57
N VAL A 147 0.67 3.80 3.98
CA VAL A 147 -0.34 2.96 4.61
C VAL A 147 0.26 1.57 4.72
N GLU A 148 0.26 1.02 5.93
CA GLU A 148 0.70 -0.34 6.21
C GLU A 148 -0.48 -1.12 6.79
N PHE A 149 -0.52 -2.42 6.54
CA PHE A 149 -1.61 -3.30 6.98
C PHE A 149 -1.09 -4.28 8.02
N GLU A 150 -1.86 -4.48 9.07
CA GLU A 150 -1.59 -5.48 10.11
C GLU A 150 -2.64 -6.58 10.00
N THR A 151 -2.19 -7.80 9.72
CA THR A 151 -2.99 -9.01 9.85
C THR A 151 -2.92 -9.48 11.30
N ASN A 152 -4.06 -9.80 11.89
CA ASN A 152 -4.06 -10.47 13.19
C ASN A 152 -3.55 -11.89 12.95
N ASP A 153 -2.24 -12.09 13.08
CA ASP A 153 -1.66 -13.41 13.24
C ASP A 153 -2.09 -13.89 14.63
N GLU A 154 -3.28 -14.50 14.76
CA GLU A 154 -3.54 -15.39 15.88
C GLU A 154 -2.57 -16.58 15.79
N ASP A 155 -1.35 -16.36 16.30
CA ASP A 155 -0.54 -17.25 17.12
C ASP A 155 -0.79 -18.76 16.90
N PHE A 156 -0.17 -19.33 15.86
CA PHE A 156 0.09 -20.78 15.84
C PHE A 156 1.32 -21.08 16.71
N THR A 157 1.16 -21.06 18.03
CA THR A 157 1.99 -21.85 18.95
C THR A 157 1.15 -22.92 19.62
N VAL A 158 1.25 -24.15 19.09
CA VAL A 158 0.98 -25.41 19.83
C VAL A 158 2.07 -26.42 19.48
#